data_AF-A0A9X0D1A8-F1
#
_entry.id   AF-A0A9X0D1A8-F1
#
_cell.length_a   1.000
_cell.length_b   1.000
_cell.length_c   1.000
_cell.angle_alpha   90.00
_cell.angle_beta   90.00
_cell.angle_gamma   90.00
#
_symmetry.space_group_name_H-M   'P 1'
#
loop_
_entity.id
_entity.type
_entity.pdbx_description
1 polymer ?
#
loop_
_entity_poly.entity_id
_entity_poly.type
_entity_poly.pdbx_seq_one_letter_code
_entity_poly.pdbx_strand_id
1 'polypeptide(L)'
;MSATKDGARILNAGEGLQESLVSAVDLSKELQKLMLKIEGSFITEEGRADDCTALKESDLFREYVVRTQALKVVNLGSLERMEKIAFFLNIYNSLTIHGLAMCEGGLPNSVLEIKNFWRRTSYNIGSFTFSLDDIEHGILRGNRPHPSGGKPLFGEGDLRLQFIVSEVDPRIHFALVCGAKSCPAIRVFSAENLEQGLEAAAKSFCSQEVCVDNDRVILSRIFLWYKTDFGSSDIECLRWIAQHLAKEEQEKLQRLLEAIDRDSAINISYSEYNWNLNG
;
A
#
# COMPACT_ATOMS: atom_id res chain seq x y z
N MET A 1 9.93 -25.99 2.26
CA MET A 1 9.51 -25.77 0.87
C MET A 1 8.25 -24.92 0.92
N SER A 2 8.36 -23.62 0.64
CA SER A 2 7.20 -22.72 0.56
C SER A 2 6.35 -23.18 -0.62
N ALA A 3 5.09 -23.55 -0.36
CA ALA A 3 4.13 -23.84 -1.42
C ALA A 3 3.94 -22.56 -2.23
N THR A 4 4.54 -22.48 -3.41
CA THR A 4 4.22 -21.45 -4.39
C THR A 4 2.72 -21.55 -4.66
N LYS A 5 1.95 -20.53 -4.25
CA LYS A 5 0.53 -20.41 -4.57
C LYS A 5 0.38 -20.54 -6.09
N ASP A 6 -0.49 -21.44 -6.57
CA ASP A 6 -0.71 -21.68 -8.00
C ASP A 6 -0.88 -20.34 -8.75
N GLY A 7 -0.05 -20.13 -9.77
CA GLY A 7 -0.12 -18.94 -10.63
C GLY A 7 0.59 -17.68 -10.12
N ALA A 8 1.39 -17.72 -9.05
CA ALA A 8 2.20 -16.57 -8.62
C ALA A 8 3.09 -16.02 -9.75
N ARG A 9 3.10 -14.69 -9.91
CA ARG A 9 3.94 -13.95 -10.85
C ARG A 9 5.13 -13.35 -10.08
N ILE A 10 6.21 -14.12 -9.99
CA ILE A 10 7.41 -13.72 -9.23
C ILE A 10 8.30 -12.85 -10.12
N LEU A 11 8.35 -11.55 -9.85
CA LEU A 11 9.01 -10.56 -10.72
C LEU A 11 10.52 -10.47 -10.52
N ASN A 12 11.06 -11.04 -9.45
CA ASN A 12 12.51 -11.11 -9.19
C ASN A 12 13.04 -12.57 -9.28
N ALA A 13 12.41 -13.43 -10.06
CA ALA A 13 12.76 -14.85 -10.13
C ALA A 13 14.17 -15.12 -10.71
N GLY A 14 14.72 -14.22 -11.54
CA GLY A 14 16.02 -14.39 -12.20
C GLY A 14 17.20 -14.66 -11.27
N GLU A 15 18.25 -15.28 -11.79
CA GLU A 15 19.48 -15.57 -11.04
C GLU A 15 20.18 -14.26 -10.68
N GLY A 16 20.41 -14.05 -9.38
CA GLY A 16 21.07 -12.86 -8.85
C GLY A 16 22.47 -13.14 -8.36
N LEU A 17 23.26 -12.07 -8.32
CA LEU A 17 24.64 -12.09 -7.85
C LEU A 17 24.75 -12.70 -6.45
N GLN A 18 25.77 -13.54 -6.28
CA GLN A 18 26.13 -14.22 -5.05
C GLN A 18 26.72 -13.18 -4.07
N GLU A 19 25.89 -12.32 -3.49
CA GLU A 19 26.32 -11.29 -2.54
C GLU A 19 26.16 -11.74 -1.08
N SER A 20 27.06 -11.23 -0.24
CA SER A 20 26.94 -11.21 1.22
C SER A 20 25.60 -10.60 1.66
N LEU A 21 25.14 -10.92 2.88
CA LEU A 21 23.92 -10.35 3.47
C LEU A 21 23.81 -8.83 3.22
N VAL A 22 22.71 -8.43 2.56
CA VAL A 22 22.37 -7.03 2.29
C VAL A 22 21.40 -6.53 3.36
N SER A 23 21.61 -5.31 3.85
CA SER A 23 20.68 -4.62 4.75
C SER A 23 19.31 -4.49 4.08
N ALA A 24 18.28 -5.09 4.69
CA ALA A 24 16.92 -5.04 4.16
C ALA A 24 16.40 -3.60 4.07
N VAL A 25 16.69 -2.79 5.09
CA VAL A 25 16.29 -1.38 5.18
C VAL A 25 16.89 -0.59 4.03
N ASP A 26 18.22 -0.66 3.84
CA ASP A 26 18.90 0.11 2.79
C ASP A 26 18.47 -0.32 1.40
N LEU A 27 18.33 -1.64 1.17
CA LEU A 27 17.86 -2.17 -0.10
C LEU A 27 16.45 -1.68 -0.42
N SER A 28 15.52 -1.69 0.54
CA SER A 28 14.15 -1.21 0.29
C SER A 28 14.11 0.28 -0.07
N LYS A 29 14.96 1.09 0.57
CA LYS A 29 15.09 2.53 0.29
C LYS A 29 15.68 2.75 -1.10
N GLU A 30 16.69 1.97 -1.47
CA GLU A 30 17.33 2.04 -2.78
C GLU A 30 16.35 1.67 -3.90
N LEU A 31 15.65 0.54 -3.77
CA LEU A 31 14.63 0.10 -4.73
C LEU A 31 13.54 1.17 -4.91
N GLN A 32 13.05 1.73 -3.81
CA GLN A 32 12.04 2.78 -3.86
C GLN A 32 12.56 4.07 -4.51
N LYS A 33 13.82 4.46 -4.26
CA LYS A 33 14.44 5.61 -4.95
C LYS A 33 14.61 5.36 -6.45
N LEU A 34 15.02 4.15 -6.85
CA LEU A 34 15.10 3.78 -8.26
C LEU A 34 13.72 3.86 -8.91
N MET A 35 12.68 3.35 -8.22
CA MET A 35 11.31 3.42 -8.72
C MET A 35 10.81 4.85 -8.88
N LEU A 36 11.13 5.76 -7.95
CA LEU A 36 10.79 7.18 -8.07
C LEU A 36 11.50 7.86 -9.25
N LYS A 37 12.77 7.51 -9.50
CA LYS A 37 13.49 8.02 -10.67
C LYS A 37 12.86 7.53 -11.97
N ILE A 38 12.45 6.26 -11.97
CA ILE A 38 11.73 5.64 -13.09
C ILE A 38 10.44 6.43 -13.33
N GLU A 39 9.58 6.53 -12.32
CA GLU A 39 8.31 7.25 -12.41
C GLU A 39 8.50 8.69 -12.94
N GLY A 40 9.44 9.46 -12.36
CA GLY A 40 9.72 10.82 -12.80
C GLY A 40 10.28 10.95 -14.22
N SER A 41 10.83 9.87 -14.79
CA SER A 41 11.36 9.85 -16.17
C SER A 41 10.33 9.44 -17.21
N PHE A 42 9.21 8.84 -16.79
CA PHE A 42 8.22 8.24 -17.69
C PHE A 42 6.79 8.79 -17.50
N ILE A 43 6.59 9.74 -16.59
CA ILE A 43 5.38 10.55 -16.52
C ILE A 43 5.51 11.73 -17.50
N THR A 44 4.60 11.83 -18.47
CA THR A 44 4.49 13.01 -19.35
C THR A 44 3.89 14.21 -18.62
N GLU A 45 4.00 15.43 -19.17
CA GLU A 45 3.40 16.66 -18.59
C GLU A 45 1.89 16.55 -18.36
N GLU A 46 1.20 15.61 -19.02
CA GLU A 46 -0.23 15.30 -18.85
C GLU A 46 -0.53 14.22 -17.79
N GLY A 47 0.50 13.66 -17.14
CA GLY A 47 0.35 12.63 -16.12
C GLY A 47 0.10 11.22 -16.67
N ARG A 48 0.46 10.94 -17.93
CA ARG A 48 0.32 9.61 -18.53
C ARG A 48 1.66 8.90 -18.62
N ALA A 49 1.66 7.61 -18.27
CA ALA A 49 2.73 6.69 -18.67
C ALA A 49 2.39 6.17 -20.07
N ASP A 50 2.76 6.93 -21.10
CA ASP A 50 2.31 6.68 -22.48
C ASP A 50 2.94 5.43 -23.12
N ASP A 51 4.04 4.90 -22.56
CA ASP A 51 4.65 3.67 -23.07
C ASP A 51 5.39 2.84 -22.01
N CYS A 52 4.71 1.81 -21.48
CA CYS A 52 5.36 0.79 -20.65
C CYS A 52 6.44 0.00 -21.41
N THR A 53 6.48 0.04 -22.75
CA THR A 53 7.50 -0.62 -23.58
C THR A 53 8.83 0.11 -23.48
N ALA A 54 8.86 1.42 -23.75
CA ALA A 54 10.06 2.25 -23.55
C ALA A 54 10.60 2.18 -22.12
N LEU A 55 9.70 2.12 -21.13
CA LEU A 55 10.06 1.91 -19.72
C LEU A 55 10.86 0.61 -19.53
N LYS A 56 10.35 -0.52 -20.03
CA LYS A 56 10.99 -1.85 -19.91
C LYS A 56 12.37 -1.91 -20.55
N GLU A 57 12.57 -1.15 -21.61
CA GLU A 57 13.82 -1.12 -22.36
C GLU A 57 14.87 -0.19 -21.76
N SER A 58 14.49 0.66 -20.80
CA SER A 58 15.40 1.59 -20.16
C SER A 58 16.43 0.90 -19.27
N ASP A 59 17.66 1.42 -19.27
CA ASP A 59 18.74 0.90 -18.42
C ASP A 59 18.40 1.03 -16.93
N LEU A 60 17.69 2.09 -16.56
CA LEU A 60 17.24 2.32 -15.19
C LEU A 60 16.24 1.24 -14.72
N PHE A 61 15.31 0.83 -15.58
CA PHE A 61 14.39 -0.26 -15.25
C PHE A 61 15.10 -1.61 -15.18
N ARG A 62 16.05 -1.88 -16.09
CA ARG A 62 16.89 -3.09 -16.04
C ARG A 62 17.71 -3.14 -14.75
N GLU A 63 18.33 -2.03 -14.36
CA GLU A 63 19.07 -1.90 -13.09
C GLU A 63 18.15 -2.21 -11.90
N TYR A 64 16.96 -1.62 -11.87
CA TYR A 64 15.96 -1.89 -10.84
C TYR A 64 15.60 -3.39 -10.78
N VAL A 65 15.29 -4.02 -11.92
CA VAL A 65 14.95 -5.44 -11.99
C VAL A 65 16.09 -6.31 -11.44
N VAL A 66 17.33 -6.05 -11.84
CA VAL A 66 18.51 -6.76 -11.31
C VAL A 66 18.61 -6.55 -9.80
N ARG A 67 18.47 -5.30 -9.33
CA ARG A 67 18.59 -4.98 -7.90
C ARG A 67 17.54 -5.66 -7.03
N THR A 68 16.32 -5.88 -7.54
CA THR A 68 15.27 -6.62 -6.80
C THR A 68 15.66 -8.07 -6.48
N GLN A 69 16.64 -8.66 -7.17
CA GLN A 69 17.11 -10.02 -6.89
C GLN A 69 17.84 -10.11 -5.54
N ALA A 70 18.44 -9.01 -5.06
CA ALA A 70 19.08 -8.95 -3.75
C ALA A 70 18.08 -9.15 -2.58
N LEU A 71 16.77 -8.98 -2.81
CA LEU A 71 15.74 -9.26 -1.81
C LEU A 71 15.78 -10.71 -1.33
N LYS A 72 16.28 -11.65 -2.14
CA LYS A 72 16.35 -13.08 -1.79
C LYS A 72 17.31 -13.39 -0.64
N VAL A 73 18.26 -12.49 -0.35
CA VAL A 73 19.30 -12.71 0.67
C VAL A 73 19.17 -11.78 1.88
N VAL A 74 18.09 -11.02 1.98
CA VAL A 74 17.83 -10.16 3.15
C VAL A 74 17.36 -10.97 4.34
N ASN A 75 17.72 -10.51 5.55
CA ASN A 75 17.18 -11.02 6.80
C ASN A 75 16.06 -10.12 7.31
N LEU A 76 14.84 -10.65 7.38
CA LEU A 76 13.68 -9.95 7.93
C LEU A 76 13.54 -10.10 9.45
N GLY A 77 14.15 -11.14 10.03
CA GLY A 77 13.99 -11.47 11.45
C GLY A 77 14.66 -10.48 12.40
N SER A 78 15.59 -9.67 11.90
CA SER A 78 16.28 -8.63 12.68
C SER A 78 15.61 -7.25 12.59
N LEU A 79 14.51 -7.10 11.84
CA LEU A 79 13.86 -5.80 11.67
C LEU A 79 12.96 -5.47 12.85
N GLU A 80 13.21 -4.31 13.43
CA GLU A 80 12.33 -3.71 14.43
C GLU A 80 11.02 -3.26 13.79
N ARG A 81 9.99 -2.98 14.62
CA ARG A 81 8.64 -2.66 14.14
C ARG A 81 8.61 -1.57 13.07
N MET A 82 9.25 -0.43 13.32
CA MET A 82 9.24 0.71 12.38
C MET A 82 10.02 0.41 11.10
N GLU A 83 11.17 -0.26 11.20
CA GLU A 83 11.96 -0.67 10.04
C GLU A 83 11.18 -1.65 9.17
N LYS A 84 10.45 -2.58 9.78
CA LYS A 84 9.63 -3.57 9.11
C LYS A 84 8.47 -2.92 8.34
N ILE A 85 7.75 -1.98 8.96
CA ILE A 85 6.69 -1.24 8.28
C ILE A 85 7.29 -0.44 7.11
N ALA A 86 8.36 0.31 7.34
CA ALA A 86 9.02 1.10 6.29
C ALA A 86 9.51 0.22 5.12
N PHE A 87 10.13 -0.92 5.42
CA PHE A 87 10.56 -1.91 4.45
C PHE A 87 9.39 -2.37 3.59
N PHE A 88 8.31 -2.86 4.20
CA PHE A 88 7.20 -3.42 3.45
C PHE A 88 6.38 -2.37 2.69
N LEU A 89 6.28 -1.12 3.18
CA LEU A 89 5.69 -0.01 2.42
C LEU A 89 6.50 0.29 1.15
N ASN A 90 7.83 0.40 1.28
CA ASN A 90 8.72 0.62 0.13
C ASN A 90 8.60 -0.53 -0.87
N ILE A 91 8.65 -1.78 -0.39
CA ILE A 91 8.55 -2.95 -1.27
C ILE A 91 7.19 -3.05 -1.95
N TYR A 92 6.08 -2.81 -1.24
CA TYR A 92 4.75 -2.82 -1.84
C TYR A 92 4.65 -1.80 -2.97
N ASN A 93 5.02 -0.55 -2.71
CA ASN A 93 4.92 0.54 -3.69
C ASN A 93 5.78 0.27 -4.94
N SER A 94 7.00 -0.19 -4.72
CA SER A 94 7.94 -0.64 -5.76
C SER A 94 7.40 -1.84 -6.57
N LEU A 95 6.81 -2.82 -5.89
CA LEU A 95 6.26 -4.04 -6.51
C LEU A 95 4.99 -3.74 -7.33
N THR A 96 4.14 -2.82 -6.88
CA THR A 96 2.95 -2.38 -7.61
C THR A 96 3.34 -1.83 -8.97
N ILE A 97 4.27 -0.87 -9.02
CA ILE A 97 4.69 -0.27 -10.29
C ILE A 97 5.41 -1.29 -11.16
N HIS A 98 6.29 -2.12 -10.59
CA HIS A 98 6.94 -3.18 -11.36
C HIS A 98 5.91 -4.15 -11.96
N GLY A 99 4.87 -4.53 -11.22
CA GLY A 99 3.78 -5.37 -11.71
C GLY A 99 3.00 -4.75 -12.85
N LEU A 100 2.65 -3.46 -12.73
CA LEU A 100 1.96 -2.69 -13.77
C LEU A 100 2.82 -2.56 -15.01
N ALA A 101 4.08 -2.12 -14.86
CA ALA A 101 5.04 -2.02 -15.94
C ALA A 101 5.13 -3.34 -16.70
N MET A 102 5.15 -4.47 -16.00
CA MET A 102 5.29 -5.78 -16.64
C MET A 102 4.01 -6.29 -17.32
N CYS A 103 2.85 -5.63 -17.23
CA CYS A 103 1.63 -6.08 -17.91
C CYS A 103 1.83 -6.21 -19.44
N GLU A 104 1.19 -7.23 -20.01
CA GLU A 104 1.17 -7.47 -21.46
C GLU A 104 0.13 -6.54 -22.10
N GLY A 105 0.47 -5.93 -23.24
CA GLY A 105 -0.45 -5.02 -23.94
C GLY A 105 -0.42 -3.55 -23.47
N GLY A 106 0.49 -3.19 -22.55
CA GLY A 106 0.65 -1.81 -22.07
C GLY A 106 0.01 -1.57 -20.69
N LEU A 107 -0.11 -0.30 -20.30
CA LEU A 107 -0.78 0.08 -19.05
C LEU A 107 -2.30 -0.03 -19.23
N PRO A 108 -3.02 -0.80 -18.38
CA PRO A 108 -4.48 -0.92 -18.49
C PRO A 108 -5.18 0.38 -18.09
N ASN A 109 -6.49 0.48 -18.36
CA ASN A 109 -7.27 1.64 -17.90
C ASN A 109 -7.54 1.56 -16.40
N SER A 110 -7.61 0.34 -15.85
CA SER A 110 -7.78 0.10 -14.42
C SER A 110 -6.98 -1.12 -13.98
N VAL A 111 -6.42 -1.08 -12.76
CA VAL A 111 -5.76 -2.25 -12.16
C VAL A 111 -6.73 -3.44 -12.04
N LEU A 112 -8.03 -3.16 -11.93
CA LEU A 112 -9.07 -4.19 -11.83
C LEU A 112 -9.20 -5.04 -13.09
N GLU A 113 -8.70 -4.56 -14.25
CA GLU A 113 -8.65 -5.35 -15.49
C GLU A 113 -7.61 -6.47 -15.40
N ILE A 114 -6.61 -6.34 -14.52
CA ILE A 114 -5.56 -7.33 -14.34
C ILE A 114 -6.05 -8.39 -13.34
N LYS A 115 -6.46 -9.53 -13.87
CA LYS A 115 -6.99 -10.65 -13.07
C LYS A 115 -6.03 -11.06 -11.95
N ASN A 116 -6.51 -10.95 -10.71
CA ASN A 116 -5.79 -11.33 -9.49
C ASN A 116 -4.44 -10.61 -9.32
N PHE A 117 -4.34 -9.34 -9.77
CA PHE A 117 -3.11 -8.56 -9.69
C PHE A 117 -2.43 -8.64 -8.32
N TRP A 118 -3.12 -8.22 -7.25
CA TRP A 118 -2.54 -8.20 -5.90
C TRP A 118 -2.18 -9.59 -5.33
N ARG A 119 -2.94 -10.62 -5.72
CA ARG A 119 -2.70 -12.01 -5.29
C ARG A 119 -1.52 -12.67 -5.99
N ARG A 120 -1.22 -12.26 -7.23
CA ARG A 120 -0.23 -12.94 -8.07
C ARG A 120 1.08 -12.18 -8.14
N THR A 121 1.05 -10.85 -8.24
CA THR A 121 2.25 -10.01 -8.33
C THR A 121 3.08 -10.13 -7.06
N SER A 122 4.27 -10.73 -7.18
CA SER A 122 5.06 -11.17 -6.02
C SER A 122 6.56 -10.93 -6.17
N TYR A 123 7.24 -10.83 -5.03
CA TYR A 123 8.69 -10.99 -4.92
C TYR A 123 9.06 -12.15 -4.00
N ASN A 124 10.24 -12.73 -4.26
CA ASN A 124 10.96 -13.54 -3.31
C ASN A 124 11.77 -12.63 -2.38
N ILE A 125 11.56 -12.75 -1.07
CA ILE A 125 12.22 -11.97 -0.02
C ILE A 125 12.71 -12.94 1.05
N GLY A 126 14.03 -13.02 1.23
CA GLY A 126 14.65 -14.10 1.98
C GLY A 126 14.24 -15.47 1.42
N SER A 127 13.79 -16.36 2.31
CA SER A 127 13.32 -17.71 1.98
C SER A 127 11.82 -17.79 1.62
N PHE A 128 11.13 -16.66 1.51
CA PHE A 128 9.68 -16.59 1.34
C PHE A 128 9.29 -15.88 0.05
N THR A 129 8.09 -16.18 -0.43
CA THR A 129 7.42 -15.39 -1.48
C THR A 129 6.34 -14.53 -0.84
N PHE A 130 6.28 -13.26 -1.22
CA PHE A 130 5.27 -12.31 -0.78
C PHE A 130 4.60 -11.67 -2.00
N SER A 131 3.29 -11.85 -2.12
CA SER A 131 2.47 -11.05 -3.03
C SER A 131 2.13 -9.69 -2.43
N LEU A 132 1.56 -8.77 -3.22
CA LEU A 132 1.03 -7.50 -2.69
C LEU A 132 0.00 -7.75 -1.57
N ASP A 133 -0.93 -8.69 -1.78
CA ASP A 133 -1.90 -9.16 -0.77
C ASP A 133 -1.21 -9.69 0.51
N ASP A 134 -0.15 -10.48 0.36
CA ASP A 134 0.60 -11.02 1.50
C ASP A 134 1.28 -9.89 2.29
N ILE A 135 1.81 -8.86 1.61
CA ILE A 135 2.44 -7.70 2.26
C ILE A 135 1.40 -6.84 2.98
N GLU A 136 0.35 -6.40 2.28
CA GLU A 136 -0.65 -5.49 2.83
C GLU A 136 -1.46 -6.15 3.92
N HIS A 137 -2.08 -7.29 3.63
CA HIS A 137 -3.02 -7.92 4.55
C HIS A 137 -2.34 -8.90 5.50
N GLY A 138 -1.40 -9.69 4.99
CA GLY A 138 -0.66 -10.66 5.77
C GLY A 138 0.29 -10.01 6.77
N ILE A 139 1.07 -9.02 6.34
CA ILE A 139 2.12 -8.40 7.17
C ILE A 139 1.65 -7.11 7.82
N LEU A 140 1.34 -6.07 7.03
CA LEU A 140 1.12 -4.71 7.54
C LEU A 140 -0.21 -4.57 8.31
N ARG A 141 -1.24 -5.30 7.91
CA ARG A 141 -2.53 -5.37 8.62
C ARG A 141 -2.62 -6.52 9.62
N GLY A 142 -1.49 -7.07 10.06
CA GLY A 142 -1.47 -8.08 11.13
C GLY A 142 -2.25 -9.36 10.78
N ASN A 143 -2.13 -9.82 9.53
CA ASN A 143 -2.85 -10.99 8.99
C ASN A 143 -4.38 -10.90 9.04
N ARG A 144 -4.94 -9.68 9.02
CA ARG A 144 -6.40 -9.48 8.87
C ARG A 144 -6.87 -9.96 7.50
N PRO A 145 -8.11 -10.47 7.38
CA PRO A 145 -8.67 -10.84 6.08
C PRO A 145 -8.66 -9.68 5.07
N HIS A 146 -8.45 -10.02 3.80
CA HIS A 146 -8.70 -9.10 2.68
C HIS A 146 -10.17 -8.64 2.73
N PRO A 147 -10.53 -7.36 2.45
CA PRO A 147 -11.93 -6.89 2.51
C PRO A 147 -12.94 -7.69 1.68
N SER A 148 -12.52 -8.18 0.50
CA SER A 148 -13.32 -9.10 -0.34
C SER A 148 -13.23 -10.60 0.06
N GLY A 149 -12.51 -10.93 1.14
CA GLY A 149 -12.26 -12.28 1.61
C GLY A 149 -12.67 -12.49 3.07
N GLY A 150 -13.02 -13.73 3.42
CA GLY A 150 -13.47 -14.07 4.79
C GLY A 150 -12.41 -14.69 5.70
N LYS A 151 -11.18 -14.91 5.21
CA LYS A 151 -10.13 -15.62 5.96
C LYS A 151 -8.80 -14.88 5.91
N PRO A 152 -7.98 -15.00 6.98
CA PRO A 152 -6.58 -14.56 6.96
C PRO A 152 -5.78 -15.14 5.79
N LEU A 153 -4.73 -14.43 5.37
CA LEU A 153 -3.89 -14.80 4.24
C LEU A 153 -2.89 -15.91 4.61
N PHE A 154 -2.40 -15.86 5.85
CA PHE A 154 -1.49 -16.85 6.42
C PHE A 154 -2.27 -17.76 7.37
N GLY A 155 -2.25 -19.06 7.09
CA GLY A 155 -2.89 -20.09 7.92
C GLY A 155 -2.01 -20.50 9.11
N GLU A 156 -2.56 -21.37 9.96
CA GLU A 156 -1.81 -21.98 11.06
C GLU A 156 -0.55 -22.69 10.55
N GLY A 157 0.60 -22.37 11.13
CA GLY A 157 1.90 -22.93 10.75
C GLY A 157 2.61 -22.23 9.58
N ASP A 158 2.03 -21.18 8.98
CA ASP A 158 2.75 -20.36 8.00
C ASP A 158 3.88 -19.60 8.71
N LEU A 159 5.13 -19.90 8.36
CA LEU A 159 6.31 -19.29 9.00
C LEU A 159 6.37 -17.77 8.78
N ARG A 160 5.66 -17.22 7.80
CA ARG A 160 5.59 -15.75 7.60
C ARG A 160 4.83 -15.04 8.73
N LEU A 161 4.06 -15.78 9.54
CA LEU A 161 3.41 -15.24 10.74
C LEU A 161 4.40 -14.59 11.72
N GLN A 162 5.68 -14.99 11.71
CA GLN A 162 6.71 -14.37 12.56
C GLN A 162 7.01 -12.90 12.19
N PHE A 163 6.63 -12.47 10.98
CA PHE A 163 6.91 -11.11 10.48
C PHE A 163 5.70 -10.18 10.55
N ILE A 164 4.55 -10.61 11.09
CA ILE A 164 3.37 -9.75 11.15
C ILE A 164 3.64 -8.50 11.99
N VAL A 165 3.01 -7.39 11.60
CA VAL A 165 2.94 -6.19 12.41
C VAL A 165 1.70 -6.32 13.31
N SER A 166 1.89 -6.62 14.59
CA SER A 166 0.78 -6.90 15.51
C SER A 166 -0.07 -5.66 15.81
N GLU A 167 0.57 -4.49 15.89
CA GLU A 167 -0.10 -3.19 16.05
C GLU A 167 -0.28 -2.52 14.70
N VAL A 168 -1.44 -2.74 14.08
CA VAL A 168 -1.79 -2.18 12.78
C VAL A 168 -1.92 -0.67 12.87
N ASP A 169 -1.16 0.03 12.03
CA ASP A 169 -1.28 1.47 11.84
C ASP A 169 -2.25 1.74 10.68
N PRO A 170 -3.42 2.35 10.90
CA PRO A 170 -4.42 2.54 9.85
C PRO A 170 -3.94 3.48 8.73
N ARG A 171 -2.92 4.31 9.00
CA ARG A 171 -2.38 5.28 8.04
C ARG A 171 -1.67 4.63 6.86
N ILE A 172 -1.32 3.33 6.96
CA ILE A 172 -0.73 2.59 5.84
C ILE A 172 -1.62 2.63 4.59
N HIS A 173 -2.95 2.68 4.76
CA HIS A 173 -3.91 2.72 3.64
C HIS A 173 -3.75 3.95 2.75
N PHE A 174 -3.12 5.01 3.27
CA PHE A 174 -2.85 6.23 2.52
C PHE A 174 -1.39 6.32 2.08
N ALA A 175 -0.53 5.38 2.50
CA ALA A 175 0.88 5.32 2.13
C ALA A 175 1.17 4.24 1.07
N LEU A 176 0.22 3.32 0.86
CA LEU A 176 0.28 2.29 -0.16
C LEU A 176 -0.19 2.85 -1.51
N VAL A 177 0.61 2.63 -2.53
CA VAL A 177 0.32 3.05 -3.90
C VAL A 177 -0.69 2.08 -4.50
N CYS A 178 -1.84 2.64 -4.85
CA CYS A 178 -2.93 1.97 -5.54
C CYS A 178 -2.71 1.85 -7.06
N GLY A 179 -1.71 2.55 -7.62
CA GLY A 179 -1.49 2.70 -9.06
C GLY A 179 -2.37 3.77 -9.72
N ALA A 180 -3.40 4.28 -9.04
CA ALA A 180 -4.31 5.30 -9.58
C ALA A 180 -3.72 6.73 -9.57
N LYS A 181 -4.25 7.60 -10.45
CA LYS A 181 -3.86 9.02 -10.58
C LYS A 181 -4.01 9.84 -9.29
N SER A 182 -4.90 9.43 -8.39
CA SER A 182 -5.18 10.10 -7.11
C SER A 182 -4.32 9.59 -5.94
N CYS A 183 -3.38 8.66 -6.14
CA CYS A 183 -2.54 8.18 -5.03
C CYS A 183 -1.57 9.32 -4.60
N PRO A 184 -1.33 9.52 -3.29
CA PRO A 184 -0.43 10.56 -2.81
C PRO A 184 1.01 10.32 -3.28
N ALA A 185 1.82 11.39 -3.32
CA ALA A 185 3.20 11.35 -3.78
C ALA A 185 3.97 10.19 -3.14
N ILE A 186 4.55 9.32 -3.97
CA ILE A 186 5.30 8.16 -3.55
C ILE A 186 6.50 8.62 -2.71
N ARG A 187 6.63 8.09 -1.49
CA ARG A 187 7.71 8.44 -0.55
C ARG A 187 8.67 7.28 -0.37
N VAL A 188 9.89 7.61 0.05
CA VAL A 188 10.87 6.64 0.54
C VAL A 188 10.78 6.62 2.06
N PHE A 189 10.29 5.52 2.61
CA PHE A 189 10.14 5.35 4.05
C PHE A 189 11.41 4.81 4.71
N SER A 190 11.68 5.26 5.92
CA SER A 190 12.66 4.71 6.86
C SER A 190 12.10 4.80 8.27
N ALA A 191 12.71 4.12 9.24
CA ALA A 191 12.24 4.17 10.63
C ALA A 191 12.18 5.61 11.17
N GLU A 192 13.11 6.47 10.76
CA GLU A 192 13.21 7.86 11.23
C GLU A 192 12.11 8.76 10.70
N ASN A 193 11.63 8.51 9.47
CA ASN A 193 10.65 9.36 8.80
C ASN A 193 9.25 8.77 8.72
N LEU A 194 9.07 7.51 9.13
CA LEU A 194 7.83 6.76 8.96
C LEU A 194 6.63 7.48 9.57
N GLU A 195 6.75 7.92 10.82
CA GLU A 195 5.67 8.59 11.55
C GLU A 195 5.19 9.85 10.82
N GLN A 196 6.12 10.74 10.48
CA GLN A 196 5.82 11.97 9.76
C GLN A 196 5.25 11.69 8.37
N GLY A 197 5.78 10.67 7.68
CA GLY A 197 5.33 10.28 6.34
C GLY A 197 3.90 9.75 6.34
N LEU A 198 3.58 8.86 7.28
CA LEU A 198 2.23 8.31 7.46
C LEU A 198 1.23 9.39 7.85
N GLU A 199 1.61 10.28 8.77
CA GLU A 199 0.78 11.41 9.19
C GLU A 199 0.48 12.37 8.03
N ALA A 200 1.49 12.72 7.24
CA ALA A 200 1.32 13.58 6.07
C ALA A 200 0.41 12.93 5.02
N ALA A 201 0.54 11.62 4.80
CA ALA A 201 -0.31 10.86 3.89
C ALA A 201 -1.78 10.85 4.36
N ALA A 202 -2.01 10.55 5.64
CA ALA A 202 -3.34 10.52 6.23
C ALA A 202 -4.03 11.90 6.15
N LYS A 203 -3.33 12.98 6.51
CA LYS A 203 -3.85 14.36 6.40
C LYS A 203 -4.19 14.74 4.97
N SER A 204 -3.27 14.46 4.03
CA SER A 204 -3.50 14.74 2.61
C SER A 204 -4.74 14.02 2.10
N PHE A 205 -4.87 12.73 2.39
CA PHE A 205 -6.02 11.93 1.98
C PHE A 205 -7.32 12.44 2.61
N CYS A 206 -7.36 12.59 3.94
CA CYS A 206 -8.57 13.03 4.63
C CYS A 206 -9.02 14.41 4.16
N SER A 207 -8.10 15.34 3.87
CA SER A 207 -8.45 16.67 3.37
C SER A 207 -9.11 16.68 1.98
N GLN A 208 -8.92 15.62 1.19
CA GLN A 208 -9.46 15.51 -0.17
C GLN A 208 -10.71 14.63 -0.23
N GLU A 209 -10.76 13.60 0.62
CA GLU A 209 -11.71 12.49 0.50
C GLU A 209 -12.76 12.44 1.63
N VAL A 210 -12.71 13.40 2.56
CA VAL A 210 -13.70 13.55 3.64
C VAL A 210 -14.39 14.89 3.49
N CYS A 211 -15.71 14.86 3.36
CA CYS A 211 -16.56 16.05 3.38
C CYS A 211 -17.50 15.98 4.59
N VAL A 212 -17.49 17.02 5.41
CA VAL A 212 -18.39 17.15 6.57
C VAL A 212 -19.44 18.21 6.26
N ASP A 213 -20.65 17.75 5.95
CA ASP A 213 -21.82 18.60 5.75
C ASP A 213 -22.60 18.79 7.06
N ASN A 214 -23.66 19.62 7.04
CA ASN A 214 -24.41 19.98 8.24
C ASN A 214 -25.08 18.80 8.97
N ASP A 215 -25.43 17.72 8.26
CA ASP A 215 -26.15 16.56 8.80
C ASP A 215 -25.56 15.20 8.33
N ARG A 216 -24.49 15.22 7.54
CA ARG A 216 -23.95 14.04 6.87
C ARG A 216 -22.43 14.10 6.74
N VAL A 217 -21.79 12.94 6.81
CA VAL A 217 -20.37 12.78 6.49
C VAL A 217 -20.23 11.94 5.21
N ILE A 218 -19.47 12.46 4.25
CA ILE A 218 -19.13 11.75 3.01
C ILE A 218 -17.69 11.26 3.13
N LEU A 219 -17.49 9.95 3.01
CA LEU A 219 -16.21 9.28 3.20
C LEU A 219 -15.79 8.52 1.93
N SER A 220 -14.48 8.35 1.71
CA SER A 220 -13.99 7.35 0.76
C SER A 220 -14.38 5.93 1.15
N ARG A 221 -14.61 5.06 0.16
CA ARG A 221 -14.87 3.61 0.38
C ARG A 221 -13.72 2.88 1.07
N ILE A 222 -12.51 3.45 1.14
CA ILE A 222 -11.42 2.88 1.97
C ILE A 222 -11.89 2.72 3.42
N PHE A 223 -12.60 3.70 3.98
CA PHE A 223 -13.14 3.62 5.34
C PHE A 223 -14.25 2.57 5.48
N LEU A 224 -14.92 2.20 4.39
CA LEU A 224 -15.91 1.11 4.36
C LEU A 224 -15.24 -0.27 4.28
N TRP A 225 -14.33 -0.45 3.32
CA TRP A 225 -13.68 -1.74 3.08
C TRP A 225 -12.77 -2.17 4.22
N TYR A 226 -12.08 -1.20 4.84
CA TYR A 226 -11.13 -1.42 5.92
C TYR A 226 -11.66 -0.91 7.27
N LYS A 227 -13.00 -0.88 7.44
CA LYS A 227 -13.66 -0.32 8.64
C LYS A 227 -13.03 -0.77 9.96
N THR A 228 -12.71 -2.06 10.08
CA THR A 228 -12.12 -2.65 11.29
C THR A 228 -10.72 -2.15 11.62
N ASP A 229 -10.04 -1.53 10.65
CA ASP A 229 -8.72 -0.94 10.85
C ASP A 229 -8.81 0.44 11.48
N PHE A 230 -9.91 1.18 11.26
CA PHE A 230 -10.11 2.56 11.75
C PHE A 230 -10.90 2.65 13.07
N GLY A 231 -11.45 1.54 13.55
CA GLY A 231 -12.19 1.48 14.82
C GLY A 231 -13.19 0.33 14.85
N SER A 232 -13.81 0.14 16.02
CA SER A 232 -14.86 -0.87 16.23
C SER A 232 -16.27 -0.37 15.90
N SER A 233 -16.43 0.94 15.68
CA SER A 233 -17.71 1.58 15.34
C SER A 233 -17.50 2.75 14.37
N ASP A 234 -18.60 3.20 13.76
CA ASP A 234 -18.58 4.40 12.90
C ASP A 234 -18.14 5.65 13.68
N ILE A 235 -18.51 5.76 14.96
CA ILE A 235 -18.09 6.85 15.83
C ILE A 235 -16.57 6.82 16.07
N GLU A 236 -16.00 5.64 16.33
CA GLU A 236 -14.54 5.52 16.49
C GLU A 236 -13.78 5.83 15.20
N CYS A 237 -14.29 5.36 14.05
CA CYS A 237 -13.75 5.70 12.74
C CYS A 237 -13.76 7.23 12.51
N LEU A 238 -14.88 7.90 12.79
CA LEU A 238 -14.98 9.36 12.65
C LEU A 238 -14.08 10.12 13.63
N ARG A 239 -13.92 9.64 14.87
CA ARG A 239 -12.96 10.20 15.83
C ARG A 239 -11.52 10.04 15.37
N TRP A 240 -11.20 8.93 14.71
CA TRP A 240 -9.89 8.71 14.10
C TRP A 240 -9.68 9.69 12.93
N ILE A 241 -10.65 9.81 12.03
CA ILE A 241 -10.61 10.75 10.89
C ILE A 241 -10.42 12.19 11.37
N ALA A 242 -11.14 12.60 12.42
CA ALA A 242 -11.08 13.95 12.98
C ALA A 242 -9.66 14.41 13.34
N GLN A 243 -8.76 13.49 13.71
CA GLN A 243 -7.37 13.79 14.08
C GLN A 243 -6.52 14.23 12.88
N HIS A 244 -6.97 13.92 11.67
CA HIS A 244 -6.25 14.19 10.43
C HIS A 244 -6.93 15.26 9.55
N LEU A 245 -8.03 15.86 10.03
CA LEU A 245 -8.72 16.95 9.35
C LEU A 245 -8.13 18.33 9.69
N ALA A 246 -8.42 19.31 8.84
CA ALA A 246 -8.18 20.70 9.17
C ALA A 246 -9.09 21.13 10.34
N LYS A 247 -8.64 22.11 11.12
CA LYS A 247 -9.32 22.54 12.36
C LYS A 247 -10.81 22.85 12.16
N GLU A 248 -11.17 23.51 11.07
CA GLU A 248 -12.57 23.85 10.77
C GLU A 248 -13.44 22.60 10.56
N GLU A 249 -12.97 21.64 9.76
CA GLU A 249 -13.67 20.38 9.49
C GLU A 249 -13.73 19.49 10.74
N GLN A 250 -12.67 19.49 11.53
CA GLN A 250 -12.63 18.83 12.83
C GLN A 250 -13.70 19.38 13.78
N GLU A 251 -13.86 20.71 13.85
CA GLU A 251 -14.89 21.36 14.67
C GLU A 251 -16.33 21.10 14.16
N LYS A 252 -16.52 20.99 12.84
CA LYS A 252 -17.81 20.57 12.25
C LYS A 252 -18.14 19.13 12.64
N LEU A 253 -17.19 18.22 12.47
CA LEU A 253 -17.39 16.81 12.78
C LEU A 253 -17.61 16.58 14.28
N GLN A 254 -16.89 17.31 15.14
CA GLN A 254 -17.09 17.22 16.58
C GLN A 254 -18.50 17.65 16.99
N ARG A 255 -19.03 18.73 16.41
CA ARG A 255 -20.42 19.18 16.65
C ARG A 255 -21.45 18.13 16.21
N LEU A 256 -21.23 17.48 15.06
CA LEU A 256 -22.06 16.35 14.63
C LEU A 256 -22.01 15.20 15.64
N LEU A 257 -20.81 14.84 16.11
CA LEU A 257 -20.60 13.76 17.06
C LEU A 257 -21.28 14.02 18.42
N GLU A 258 -21.34 15.28 18.85
CA GLU A 258 -22.00 15.70 20.09
C GLU A 258 -23.53 15.77 19.97
N ALA A 259 -24.05 16.07 18.78
CA ALA A 259 -25.49 16.14 18.52
C ALA A 259 -26.18 14.77 18.48
N ILE A 260 -25.41 13.67 18.48
CA ILE A 260 -25.94 12.32 18.48
C ILE A 260 -26.35 11.94 19.91
N ASP A 261 -27.61 12.20 20.25
CA ASP A 261 -28.25 11.55 21.38
C ASP A 261 -28.56 10.08 21.02
N ARG A 262 -28.44 9.21 22.05
CA ARG A 262 -28.15 7.75 22.04
C ARG A 262 -28.99 6.80 21.14
N ASP A 263 -29.88 7.30 20.29
CA ASP A 263 -30.68 6.50 19.34
C ASP A 263 -30.57 6.98 17.87
N SER A 264 -29.86 8.07 17.58
CA SER A 264 -29.71 8.59 16.21
C SER A 264 -28.43 8.06 15.55
N ALA A 265 -28.55 7.41 14.39
CA ALA A 265 -27.38 7.03 13.61
C ALA A 265 -26.81 8.24 12.86
N ILE A 266 -25.48 8.36 12.79
CA ILE A 266 -24.83 9.34 11.92
C ILE A 266 -25.14 8.98 10.47
N ASN A 267 -25.58 9.96 9.69
CA ASN A 267 -25.71 9.80 8.26
C ASN A 267 -24.31 9.75 7.62
N ILE A 268 -23.80 8.55 7.37
CA ILE A 268 -22.55 8.33 6.65
C ILE A 268 -22.87 7.82 5.27
N SER A 269 -22.18 8.39 4.29
CA SER A 269 -22.24 7.97 2.90
C SER A 269 -20.85 7.78 2.34
N TYR A 270 -20.75 7.04 1.24
CA TYR A 270 -19.47 6.76 0.62
C TYR A 270 -19.41 7.28 -0.82
N SER A 271 -18.33 7.98 -1.16
CA SER A 271 -18.04 8.42 -2.53
C SER A 271 -17.71 7.22 -3.43
N GLU A 272 -17.92 7.36 -4.74
CA GLU A 272 -17.42 6.35 -5.68
C GLU A 272 -15.89 6.38 -5.72
N TYR A 273 -15.26 5.21 -5.67
CA TYR A 273 -13.80 5.10 -5.71
C TYR A 273 -13.34 4.91 -7.15
N ASN A 274 -12.53 5.84 -7.65
CA ASN A 274 -12.01 5.78 -9.02
C ASN A 274 -10.81 4.83 -9.10
N TRP A 275 -11.03 3.67 -9.74
CA TRP A 275 -9.99 2.66 -9.95
C TRP A 275 -9.18 2.85 -11.24
N ASN A 276 -9.38 3.95 -11.96
CA ASN A 276 -8.70 4.18 -13.23
C ASN A 276 -7.23 4.61 -12.99
N LEU A 277 -6.34 4.01 -13.78
CA LEU A 277 -4.91 4.27 -13.84
C LEU A 277 -4.60 5.59 -14.57
N ASN A 278 -5.40 5.91 -15.59
CA ASN A 278 -5.29 7.11 -16.40
C ASN A 278 -6.62 7.88 -16.41
N GLY A 279 -6.54 9.22 -16.37
CA GLY A 279 -7.67 10.12 -16.63
C GLY A 279 -7.81 10.46 -18.11
#